data_AF-A0A1Y2ZV36-F1
#
_entry.id   AF-A0A1Y2ZV36-F1
#
_cell.length_a   1.000
_cell.length_b   1.000
_cell.length_c   1.000
_cell.angle_alpha   90.00
_cell.angle_beta   90.00
_cell.angle_gamma   90.00
#
_symmetry.space_group_name_H-M   'P 1'
#
loop_
_entity.id
_entity.type
_entity.pdbx_description
1 polymer ?
#
loop_
_entity_poly.entity_id
_entity_poly.type
_entity_poly.pdbx_seq_one_letter_code
_entity_poly.pdbx_strand_id
1 'polypeptide(L)' 'MKWKDFVYQQVIEHCNVVGSRTFSLKDILKARLELFKSFRPDNNHVEAKIRQQLQLLSCPLPTSTLVV' A
#
# COMPACT_ATOMS: atom_id res chain seq x y z
N MET A 1 -8.51 -12.90 4.36
CA MET A 1 -7.44 -11.92 4.66
C MET A 1 -8.05 -10.60 5.09
N LYS A 2 -7.46 -9.89 6.06
CA LYS A 2 -7.84 -8.49 6.36
C LYS A 2 -7.11 -7.54 5.40
N TRP A 3 -7.64 -6.33 5.24
CA TRP A 3 -7.03 -5.29 4.39
C TRP A 3 -5.58 -5.01 4.73
N LYS A 4 -5.23 -4.95 6.03
CA LYS A 4 -3.86 -4.71 6.48
C LYS A 4 -2.89 -5.78 5.97
N ASP A 5 -3.29 -7.05 6.02
CA ASP A 5 -2.42 -8.19 5.68
C ASP A 5 -2.19 -8.20 4.16
N PHE A 6 -3.24 -7.93 3.40
CA PHE A 6 -3.17 -7.81 1.94
C PHE A 6 -2.29 -6.64 1.49
N VAL A 7 -2.50 -5.45 2.06
CA VAL A 7 -1.69 -4.26 1.76
C VAL A 7 -0.23 -4.50 2.12
N TYR A 8 0.05 -5.09 3.28
CA TYR A 8 1.41 -5.40 3.72
C TYR A 8 2.10 -6.41 2.79
N GLN A 9 1.40 -7.48 2.39
CA GLN A 9 1.94 -8.46 1.44
C GLN A 9 2.27 -7.82 0.09
N GLN A 10 1.39 -6.95 -0.43
CA GLN A 10 1.63 -6.25 -1.69
C GLN A 10 2.80 -5.26 -1.62
N VAL A 11 3.01 -4.62 -0.46
CA VAL A 11 4.17 -3.76 -0.21
C VAL A 11 5.46 -4.59 -0.22
N ILE A 12 5.51 -5.70 0.53
CA ILE A 12 6.68 -6.61 0.55
C ILE A 12 7.01 -7.10 -0.85
N GLU A 13 5.99 -7.57 -1.57
CA GLU A 13 6.17 -8.10 -2.91
C GLU A 13 6.66 -7.03 -3.89
N HIS A 14 6.17 -5.79 -3.77
CA HIS A 14 6.68 -4.66 -4.54
C HIS A 14 8.15 -4.35 -4.21
N CYS A 15 8.52 -4.30 -2.93
CA CYS A 15 9.90 -4.08 -2.50
C CYS A 15 10.84 -5.19 -3.00
N ASN A 16 10.39 -6.45 -2.96
CA ASN A 16 11.17 -7.59 -3.46
C ASN A 16 11.35 -7.55 -4.98
N VAL A 17 10.32 -7.14 -5.73
CA VAL A 17 10.40 -7.03 -7.20
C VAL A 17 11.30 -5.87 -7.63
N VAL A 18 11.20 -4.72 -6.96
CA VAL A 18 12.02 -3.54 -7.27
C VAL A 18 13.45 -3.69 -6.74
N GLY A 19 13.67 -4.59 -5.76
CA GLY A 19 14.95 -4.73 -5.07
C GLY A 19 15.28 -3.55 -4.16
N SER A 20 14.28 -2.70 -3.87
CA SER A 20 14.42 -1.51 -3.03
C SER A 20 13.76 -1.74 -1.67
N ARG A 21 14.40 -1.26 -0.61
CA ARG A 21 13.81 -1.22 0.74
C ARG A 21 12.83 -0.07 0.92
N THR A 22 12.95 0.96 0.09
CA THR A 22 12.06 2.11 0.07
C THR A 22 11.02 1.98 -1.03
N PHE A 23 9.82 2.50 -0.76
CA PHE A 23 8.72 2.55 -1.72
C PHE A 23 7.99 3.88 -1.60
N SER A 24 7.45 4.37 -2.72
CA SER A 24 6.50 5.47 -2.70
C SER A 24 5.08 4.94 -2.76
N LEU A 25 4.18 5.58 -2.02
CA LEU A 25 2.74 5.32 -2.13
C LEU A 25 2.26 5.38 -3.59
N LYS A 26 2.73 6.38 -4.37
CA LYS A 26 2.38 6.53 -5.78
C LYS A 26 2.81 5.33 -6.63
N ASP A 27 3.98 4.77 -6.37
CA ASP A 27 4.52 3.64 -7.14
C ASP A 27 3.74 2.36 -6.83
N ILE A 28 3.43 2.11 -5.55
CA ILE A 28 2.58 0.98 -5.14
C ILE A 28 1.17 1.11 -5.74
N LEU A 29 0.57 2.30 -5.65
CA LEU A 29 -0.75 2.52 -6.21
C LEU A 29 -0.73 2.31 -7.72
N LYS A 30 0.27 2.82 -8.45
CA LYS A 30 0.37 2.63 -9.90
C LYS A 30 0.60 1.18 -10.29
N ALA A 31 1.44 0.44 -9.56
CA ALA A 31 1.81 -0.93 -9.88
C ALA A 31 0.76 -1.97 -9.46
N ARG A 32 -0.02 -1.70 -8.40
CA ARG A 32 -0.89 -2.69 -7.75
C ARG A 32 -2.35 -2.26 -7.64
N LEU A 33 -2.76 -1.13 -8.24
CA LEU A 33 -4.13 -0.60 -8.18
C LEU A 33 -5.19 -1.66 -8.54
N GLU A 34 -4.95 -2.39 -9.63
CA GLU A 34 -5.83 -3.41 -10.20
C GLU A 34 -6.07 -4.55 -9.21
N LEU A 35 -5.03 -4.95 -8.47
CA LEU A 35 -5.09 -5.99 -7.44
C LEU A 35 -5.92 -5.53 -6.23
N PHE A 36 -5.78 -4.26 -5.84
CA PHE A 36 -6.59 -3.71 -4.75
C PHE A 36 -8.07 -3.54 -5.14
N LYS A 37 -8.35 -3.17 -6.40
CA LYS A 37 -9.72 -3.11 -6.93
C LYS A 37 -10.37 -4.49 -7.02
N SER A 38 -9.63 -5.50 -7.48
CA SER A 38 -10.14 -6.88 -7.57
C SER A 38 -10.31 -7.54 -6.20
N PHE A 39 -9.49 -7.21 -5.20
CA PHE A 39 -9.62 -7.73 -3.84
C PHE A 39 -10.93 -7.31 -3.15
N ARG A 40 -11.45 -6.11 -3.46
CA ARG A 40 -12.73 -5.59 -2.95
C ARG A 40 -13.36 -4.66 -4.00
N PRO A 41 -14.13 -5.21 -4.95
CA PRO A 41 -14.78 -4.42 -6.00
C PRO A 41 -15.84 -3.47 -5.43
N ASP A 42 -16.44 -3.77 -4.27
CA ASP A 42 -17.43 -2.92 -3.61
C ASP A 42 -16.89 -1.59 -3.05
N ASN A 43 -15.57 -1.41 -3.04
CA ASN A 43 -14.95 -0.27 -2.37
C ASN A 43 -14.53 0.79 -3.39
N ASN A 44 -15.41 1.74 -3.71
CA ASN A 44 -15.13 2.78 -4.72
C ASN A 44 -13.97 3.75 -4.35
N HIS A 45 -13.54 3.75 -3.07
CA HIS A 45 -12.43 4.58 -2.57
C HIS A 45 -11.23 3.74 -2.12
N VAL A 46 -10.80 2.80 -2.97
CA VAL A 46 -9.65 1.91 -2.72
C VAL A 46 -8.38 2.68 -2.33
N GLU A 47 -8.05 3.76 -3.03
CA GLU A 47 -6.85 4.56 -2.78
C GLU A 47 -6.84 5.18 -1.38
N ALA A 48 -7.96 5.79 -0.96
CA ALA A 48 -8.08 6.38 0.37
C ALA A 48 -7.93 5.33 1.47
N LYS A 49 -8.45 4.13 1.24
CA LYS A 49 -8.33 2.99 2.16
C LYS A 49 -6.89 2.51 2.27
N ILE A 50 -6.17 2.38 1.15
CA ILE A 50 -4.75 2.01 1.14
C ILE A 50 -3.91 3.06 1.87
N ARG A 51 -4.16 4.35 1.62
CA ARG A 51 -3.53 5.46 2.35
C ARG A 51 -3.77 5.35 3.84
N GLN A 52 -5.00 5.09 4.27
CA GLN A 52 -5.35 4.91 5.67
C GLN A 52 -4.62 3.71 6.29
N GLN A 53 -4.56 2.57 5.59
CA GLN A 53 -3.84 1.40 6.07
C GLN A 53 -2.34 1.63 6.16
N LEU A 54 -1.74 2.29 5.17
CA LEU A 54 -0.33 2.65 5.20
C LEU A 54 -0.03 3.64 6.32
N GLN A 55 -0.87 4.65 6.55
CA GLN A 55 -0.74 5.54 7.70
C GLN A 55 -0.81 4.78 9.02
N LEU A 56 -1.71 3.81 9.17
CA LEU A 56 -1.79 2.95 10.36
C LEU A 56 -0.53 2.09 10.55
N LEU A 57 0.07 1.60 9.46
CA LEU A 57 1.33 0.86 9.48
C LEU A 57 2.55 1.76 9.77
N SER A 58 2.44 3.07 9.50
CA SER A 58 3.55 4.02 9.47
C SER A 58 3.55 5.04 10.61
N CYS A 59 2.46 5.18 11.37
CA CYS A 59 2.34 6.25 12.35
C CYS A 59 3.02 5.91 13.69
N PRO A 60 3.59 6.93 14.38
CA PRO A 60 3.27 8.34 14.20
C PRO A 60 4.41 9.09 13.51
N LEU A 61 4.10 9.80 12.42
CA LEU A 61 4.57 11.17 12.17
C LEU A 61 4.00 11.66 10.82
N PRO A 62 3.72 12.97 10.71
CA PRO A 62 3.23 13.57 9.50
C PRO A 62 4.37 13.68 8.49
N THR A 63 3.99 13.84 7.22
CA THR A 63 4.83 14.16 6.06
C THR A 63 5.75 13.05 5.53
N SER A 64 5.34 12.58 4.34
CA SER A 64 6.18 12.25 3.18
C SER A 64 7.50 11.54 3.43
N THR A 65 7.58 10.33 2.86
CA THR A 65 8.74 9.43 2.77
C THR A 65 8.75 8.35 3.83
N LEU A 66 8.09 7.24 3.48
CA LEU A 66 8.25 5.96 4.16
C LEU A 66 9.62 5.38 3.81
N VAL A 67 10.58 5.57 4.71
CA VAL A 67 11.83 4.80 4.73
C VAL A 67 11.59 3.65 5.71
N VAL A 68 11.55 2.42 5.19
CA VAL A 68 11.75 1.20 5.98
C VAL A 68 13.14 0.67 5.64
#